data_AF-A0A336LT10-F1
#
_entry.id   AF-A0A336LT10-F1
#
_cell.length_a   1.000
_cell.length_b   1.000
_cell.length_c   1.000
_cell.angle_alpha   90.00
_cell.angle_beta   90.00
_cell.angle_gamma   90.00
#
_symmetry.space_group_name_H-M   'P 1'
#
loop_
_entity.id
_entity.type
_entity.pdbx_description
1 polymer ?
#
loop_
_entity_poly.entity_id
_entity_poly.type
_entity_poly.pdbx_seq_one_letter_code
_entity_poly.pdbx_strand_id
1 'polypeptide(L)'
;MVSEWRKVLDEFSSTESKIMMLEVAAPPEDLQRYHLRGADIPFNFEPLLTWTKETSAREMRNFIENYLSYIPSGYSPNWITNIQSIILFL
;
A
#
# COMPACT_ATOMS: atom_id res chain seq x y z
N MET A 1 15.25 -0.01 8.02
CA MET A 1 15.20 -0.40 6.59
C MET A 1 14.37 0.56 5.75
N VAL A 2 13.03 0.60 5.86
CA VAL A 2 12.18 1.50 5.02
C VAL A 2 12.63 2.97 5.08
N SER A 3 12.82 3.51 6.29
CA SER A 3 13.24 4.91 6.47
C SER A 3 14.63 5.21 5.93
N GLU A 4 15.53 4.22 5.89
CA GLU A 4 16.86 4.41 5.31
C GLU A 4 16.78 4.44 3.78
N TRP A 5 15.94 3.59 3.18
CA TRP A 5 15.66 3.67 1.74
C TRP A 5 14.99 4.98 1.34
N ARG A 6 14.15 5.56 2.21
CA ARG A 6 13.52 6.85 1.94
C ARG A 6 14.58 7.95 1.83
N LYS A 7 15.55 7.97 2.75
CA LYS A 7 16.69 8.89 2.68
C LYS A 7 17.46 8.75 1.38
N VAL A 8 17.74 7.51 0.95
CA VAL A 8 18.42 7.26 -0.33
C VAL A 8 17.62 7.83 -1.49
N LEU A 9 16.30 7.59 -1.57
CA LEU A 9 15.49 8.17 -2.64
C LEU A 9 15.48 9.71 -2.60
N ASP A 10 15.46 10.30 -1.41
CA ASP A 10 15.47 11.75 -1.22
C ASP A 10 16.76 12.39 -1.76
N GLU A 11 17.91 11.71 -1.66
CA GLU A 11 19.18 12.17 -2.26
C GLU A 11 19.09 12.33 -3.79
N PHE A 12 18.22 11.55 -4.46
CA PHE A 12 18.00 11.61 -5.91
C PHE A 12 16.70 12.34 -6.31
N SER A 13 16.06 13.03 -5.36
CA SER A 13 14.76 13.70 -5.57
C SER A 13 14.87 15.19 -5.92
N SER A 14 16.07 15.69 -6.25
CA SER A 14 16.33 17.12 -6.44
C SER A 14 15.65 17.75 -7.66
N THR A 15 15.44 16.98 -8.72
CA THR A 15 14.80 17.44 -9.97
C THR A 15 13.38 16.91 -10.13
N GLU A 16 13.08 15.75 -9.55
CA GLU A 16 11.80 15.05 -9.68
C GLU A 16 11.52 14.25 -8.43
N SER A 17 10.27 14.23 -8.00
CA SER A 17 9.82 13.41 -6.88
C SER A 17 9.99 11.92 -7.18
N LYS A 18 10.59 11.18 -6.23
CA LYS A 18 10.73 9.72 -6.30
C LYS A 18 9.73 9.06 -5.35
N ILE A 19 8.93 8.16 -5.91
CA ILE A 19 7.87 7.43 -5.21
C ILE A 19 8.45 6.11 -4.68
N MET A 20 8.22 5.81 -3.42
CA MET A 20 8.50 4.51 -2.81
C MET A 20 7.23 3.68 -2.71
N MET A 21 7.20 2.59 -3.46
CA MET A 21 6.15 1.57 -3.39
C MET A 21 6.68 0.34 -2.68
N LEU A 22 5.89 -0.27 -1.80
CA LEU A 22 6.30 -1.45 -1.05
C LEU A 22 5.30 -2.60 -1.23
N GLU A 23 5.82 -3.75 -1.64
CA GLU A 23 5.12 -5.03 -1.53
C GLU A 23 5.38 -5.64 -0.16
N VAL A 24 4.37 -5.61 0.71
CA VAL A 24 4.46 -6.14 2.07
C VAL A 24 3.24 -7.01 2.35
N ALA A 25 3.47 -8.22 2.85
CA ALA A 25 2.41 -9.05 3.42
C ALA A 25 2.05 -8.53 4.82
N ALA A 26 1.12 -7.58 4.90
CA ALA A 26 0.65 -7.00 6.16
C ALA A 26 -0.85 -6.63 6.08
N PRO A 27 -1.59 -6.69 7.19
CA PRO A 27 -2.97 -6.22 7.25
C PRO A 27 -3.04 -4.67 7.25
N PRO A 28 -4.20 -4.06 6.93
CA PRO A 28 -4.39 -2.61 6.84
C PRO A 28 -3.84 -1.78 8.00
N GLU A 29 -4.08 -2.23 9.22
CA GLU A 29 -3.70 -1.52 10.45
C GLU A 29 -2.17 -1.39 10.59
N ASP A 30 -1.41 -2.26 9.93
CA ASP A 30 0.05 -2.23 9.92
C ASP A 30 0.60 -1.44 8.73
N LEU A 31 -0.16 -1.28 7.65
CA LEU A 31 0.25 -0.47 6.47
C LEU A 31 0.55 0.99 6.85
N GLN A 32 -0.18 1.55 7.83
CA GLN A 32 0.08 2.89 8.35
C GLN A 32 1.53 3.06 8.84
N ARG A 33 2.13 2.01 9.40
CA ARG A 33 3.50 2.06 9.93
C ARG A 33 4.53 2.23 8.82
N TYR A 34 4.22 1.77 7.61
CA TYR A 34 5.08 1.91 6.44
C TYR A 34 5.00 3.33 5.88
N HIS A 35 3.81 3.93 5.86
CA HIS A 35 3.63 5.35 5.57
C HIS A 35 4.45 6.23 6.52
N LEU A 36 4.31 6.03 7.83
CA LEU A 36 5.07 6.76 8.85
C LEU A 36 6.58 6.55 8.76
N ARG A 37 7.04 5.49 8.07
CA ARG A 37 8.45 5.22 7.83
C ARG A 37 8.97 5.76 6.49
N GLY A 38 8.11 6.39 5.69
CA GLY A 38 8.48 7.06 4.44
C GLY A 38 8.02 6.36 3.15
N ALA A 39 7.24 5.28 3.23
CA ALA A 39 6.65 4.68 2.05
C ALA A 39 5.47 5.52 1.54
N ASP A 40 5.47 5.85 0.26
CA ASP A 40 4.36 6.58 -0.37
C ASP A 40 3.18 5.63 -0.61
N ILE A 41 3.46 4.41 -1.07
CA ILE A 41 2.45 3.42 -1.45
C ILE A 41 2.84 2.01 -0.94
N PRO A 42 2.57 1.67 0.32
CA PRO A 42 2.52 0.27 0.74
C PRO A 42 1.26 -0.38 0.14
N PHE A 43 1.44 -1.46 -0.61
CA PHE A 43 0.34 -2.08 -1.34
C PHE A 43 -0.71 -2.71 -0.42
N ASN A 44 -1.96 -2.34 -0.62
CA ASN A 44 -3.09 -2.99 0.02
C ASN A 44 -3.57 -4.19 -0.82
N PHE A 45 -3.12 -5.37 -0.42
CA PHE A 45 -3.49 -6.64 -1.04
C PHE A 45 -4.78 -7.27 -0.48
N GLU A 46 -5.39 -6.71 0.57
CA GLU A 46 -6.57 -7.32 1.16
C GLU A 46 -7.73 -7.53 0.16
N PRO A 47 -8.02 -6.63 -0.81
CA PRO A 47 -9.04 -6.92 -1.83
C PRO A 47 -8.71 -8.18 -2.63
N LEU A 48 -7.48 -8.28 -3.13
CA LEU A 48 -7.00 -9.45 -3.86
C LEU A 48 -7.10 -10.75 -3.04
N LEU A 49 -6.80 -10.68 -1.74
CA LEU A 49 -6.73 -11.84 -0.87
C LEU A 49 -8.08 -12.29 -0.30
N THR A 50 -9.05 -11.37 -0.17
CA THR A 50 -10.30 -11.62 0.59
C THR A 50 -11.56 -11.50 -0.23
N TRP A 51 -11.57 -10.77 -1.35
CA TRP A 51 -12.77 -10.62 -2.16
C TRP A 51 -12.97 -11.82 -3.08
N THR A 52 -14.16 -12.39 -3.04
CA THR A 52 -14.60 -13.48 -3.89
C THR A 52 -15.90 -13.11 -4.61
N LYS A 53 -16.40 -14.01 -5.46
CA LYS A 53 -17.70 -13.81 -6.13
C LYS A 53 -18.89 -13.78 -5.15
N GLU A 54 -18.70 -14.26 -3.93
CA GLU A 54 -19.70 -14.26 -2.85
C GLU A 54 -19.65 -12.99 -1.99
N THR A 55 -18.60 -12.18 -2.08
CA THR A 55 -18.46 -10.96 -1.28
C THR A 55 -19.58 -9.98 -1.61
N SER A 56 -20.36 -9.63 -0.60
CA SER A 56 -21.48 -8.70 -0.72
C SER A 56 -21.03 -7.24 -0.80
N ALA A 57 -21.89 -6.38 -1.36
CA ALA A 57 -21.64 -4.93 -1.38
C ALA A 57 -21.43 -4.34 0.03
N ARG A 58 -22.08 -4.91 1.05
CA ARG A 58 -21.91 -4.50 2.46
C ARG A 58 -20.52 -4.85 2.97
N GLU A 59 -20.01 -6.05 2.67
CA GLU A 59 -18.66 -6.46 3.06
C GLU A 59 -17.59 -5.63 2.36
N MET A 60 -17.76 -5.34 1.05
CA MET A 60 -16.86 -4.45 0.31
C MET A 60 -16.82 -3.05 0.93
N ARG A 61 -17.99 -2.47 1.27
CA ARG A 61 -18.07 -1.16 1.94
C ARG A 61 -17.37 -1.18 3.29
N ASN A 62 -17.65 -2.17 4.13
CA ASN A 62 -17.03 -2.28 5.45
C ASN A 62 -15.50 -2.37 5.37
N PHE A 63 -14.99 -3.14 4.40
CA PHE A 63 -13.55 -3.22 4.15
C PHE A 63 -12.97 -1.86 3.72
N ILE A 64 -13.61 -1.17 2.77
CA ILE A 64 -13.17 0.15 2.31
C ILE A 64 -13.13 1.15 3.48
N GLU A 65 -14.20 1.22 4.26
CA GLU A 65 -14.29 2.12 5.43
C GLU A 65 -13.24 1.78 6.48
N ASN A 66 -13.00 0.49 6.74
CA ASN A 66 -11.96 0.03 7.67
C ASN A 66 -10.57 0.46 7.19
N TYR A 67 -10.20 0.21 5.93
CA TYR A 67 -8.88 0.60 5.42
C TYR A 67 -8.68 2.12 5.45
N LEU A 68 -9.69 2.90 5.01
CA LEU A 68 -9.63 4.35 5.04
C LEU A 68 -9.43 4.90 6.47
N SER A 69 -9.90 4.19 7.50
CA SER A 69 -9.71 4.60 8.90
C SER A 69 -8.25 4.49 9.38
N TYR A 70 -7.41 3.69 8.72
CA TYR A 70 -5.99 3.51 9.04
C TYR A 70 -5.05 4.36 8.20
N ILE A 71 -5.54 5.02 7.14
CA ILE A 71 -4.68 5.86 6.29
C ILE A 71 -4.32 7.16 7.03
N PRO A 72 -3.01 7.44 7.25
CA PRO A 72 -2.62 8.69 7.89
C PRO A 72 -2.94 9.90 7.01
N SER A 73 -3.21 11.05 7.64
CA SER A 73 -3.43 12.30 6.92
C SER A 73 -2.27 12.63 5.97
N GLY A 74 -2.60 13.02 4.74
CA GLY A 74 -1.62 13.35 3.70
C GLY A 74 -1.21 12.17 2.81
N TYR A 75 -1.70 10.96 3.08
CA TYR A 75 -1.51 9.79 2.23
C TYR A 75 -2.77 9.43 1.45
N SER A 76 -2.58 8.76 0.32
CA SER A 76 -3.68 8.29 -0.53
C SER A 76 -3.86 6.77 -0.40
N PRO A 77 -5.11 6.28 -0.36
CA PRO A 77 -5.36 4.85 -0.40
C PRO A 77 -4.99 4.27 -1.78
N ASN A 78 -4.63 2.99 -1.78
CA ASN A 78 -4.41 2.19 -2.99
C ASN A 78 -5.10 0.83 -2.83
N TRP A 79 -5.36 0.14 -3.93
CA TRP A 79 -6.13 -1.12 -3.95
C TRP A 79 -5.54 -2.05 -5.01
N ILE A 80 -5.10 -3.24 -4.60
CA ILE A 80 -4.68 -4.28 -5.53
C ILE A 80 -5.78 -5.33 -5.61
N THR A 81 -6.34 -5.54 -6.80
CA THR A 81 -7.40 -6.51 -7.07
C THR A 81 -6.95 -7.65 -7.99
N ASN A 82 -5.80 -7.50 -8.64
CA ASN A 82 -5.18 -8.51 -9.48
C ASN A 82 -3.67 -8.26 -9.56
N ILE A 83 -2.89 -9.32 -9.74
CA ILE A 83 -1.48 -9.25 -10.10
C ILE A 83 -1.35 -10.00 -11.44
N GLN A 84 -1.07 -9.27 -12.51
CA GLN A 84 -0.64 -9.91 -13.75
C GLN A 84 0.81 -10.30 -13.56
N SER A 85 1.17 -11.57 -13.79
CA SER A 85 2.53 -12.09 -13.64
C SER A 85 3.55 -11.23 -14.40
N ILE A 86 4.10 -10.21 -13.74
CA ILE A 86 5.35 -9.59 -14.11
C ILE A 86 6.41 -10.35 -13.34
N ILE A 87 7.34 -10.88 -14.12
CA ILE A 87 8.43 -11.75 -13.69
C ILE A 87 9.19 -11.06 -12.57
N LEU A 88 9.14 -11.62 -11.37
CA LEU A 88 10.17 -11.44 -10.35
C LEU A 88 11.45 -12.07 -10.90
N PHE A 89 12.21 -11.33 -11.70
CA PHE A 89 13.62 -11.64 -11.87
C PHE A 89 14.33 -11.17 -10.60
N LEU A 90 14.41 -12.09 -9.63
CA LEU A 90 15.53 -12.14 -8.70
C LEU A 90 16.73 -12.79 -9.42
#